data_AF-A0A534W4M2-F1
#
_entry.id   AF-A0A534W4M2-F1
#
_cell.length_a   1.000
_cell.length_b   1.000
_cell.length_c   1.000
_cell.angle_alpha   90.00
_cell.angle_beta   90.00
_cell.angle_gamma   90.00
#
_symmetry.space_group_name_H-M   'P 1'
#
loop_
_entity.id
_entity.type
_entity.pdbx_description
1 polymer ?
#
loop_
_entity_poly.entity_id
_entity_poly.type
_entity_poly.pdbx_seq_one_letter_code
_entity_poly.pdbx_strand_id
1 'polypeptide(L)'
;MPATSPPTRPPRSSRTVAQGRRARAEHLLALFAWHRDGPLVARSLGLSLDELHEQLDELKLRRKAYRLTRGSEFDMPAARALAGAPSGPPVRRRARPARAEPTPAPTAERAPSETNASASISAPPAQAVRRGAVNEQASELLAVLAEVGPRRGALGVRLGGPGHPLPERVLLARFRAAGLERELGQRERDLLRALFARHRGAARAVAAELGLDAPALQRLVRERGLTAEIDSLRDRFRHEARRRRWPREQIEQLVRRGDWLDDLGIADELRRDVLSRARPAWERSGGSLARLRRELRVSEADARALRDLLARRV
;
A
#
# COMPACT_ATOMS: atom_id res chain seq x y z
N MET A 1 -41.55 53.35 32.20
CA MET A 1 -41.31 52.19 31.31
C MET A 1 -40.48 52.64 30.12
N PRO A 2 -39.14 52.63 30.16
CA PRO A 2 -38.32 52.98 29.01
C PRO A 2 -38.08 51.76 28.11
N ALA A 3 -38.31 51.94 26.82
CA ALA A 3 -38.07 50.94 25.78
C ALA A 3 -36.57 50.74 25.55
N THR A 4 -36.07 49.52 25.77
CA THR A 4 -34.71 49.09 25.41
C THR A 4 -34.63 48.82 23.91
N SER A 5 -33.72 49.53 23.24
CA SER A 5 -33.35 49.36 21.83
C SER A 5 -32.75 47.96 21.56
N PRO A 6 -32.92 47.40 20.34
CA PRO A 6 -32.37 46.09 19.98
C PRO A 6 -30.86 46.15 19.67
N PRO A 7 -30.10 45.05 19.91
CA PRO A 7 -28.65 45.04 19.77
C PRO A 7 -28.18 45.05 18.30
N THR A 8 -27.23 45.94 18.04
CA THR A 8 -26.52 46.14 16.77
C THR A 8 -25.80 44.86 16.32
N ARG A 9 -26.21 44.31 15.17
CA ARG A 9 -25.63 43.12 14.55
C ARG A 9 -24.28 43.49 13.90
N PRO A 10 -23.18 42.75 14.13
CA PRO A 10 -21.89 43.07 13.52
C PRO A 10 -21.92 42.87 11.99
N PRO A 11 -21.10 43.62 11.23
CA PRO A 11 -21.18 43.68 9.77
C PRO A 11 -20.83 42.34 9.10
N ARG A 12 -21.59 42.01 8.04
CA ARG A 12 -21.48 40.77 7.23
C ARG A 12 -20.13 40.55 6.54
N SER A 13 -19.21 41.53 6.56
CA SER A 13 -17.92 41.51 5.85
C SER A 13 -16.86 40.61 6.50
N SER A 14 -16.89 40.42 7.82
CA SER A 14 -15.89 39.59 8.52
C SER A 14 -16.02 38.11 8.17
N ARG A 15 -17.24 37.67 7.81
CA ARG A 15 -17.55 36.27 7.52
C ARG A 15 -17.03 35.81 6.16
N THR A 16 -17.09 36.69 5.16
CA THR A 16 -16.62 36.39 3.79
C THR A 16 -15.09 36.33 3.74
N VAL A 17 -14.40 37.23 4.45
CA VAL A 17 -12.93 37.22 4.58
C VAL A 17 -12.45 35.96 5.30
N ALA A 18 -13.11 35.57 6.40
CA ALA A 18 -12.78 34.35 7.12
C ALA A 18 -13.01 33.08 6.27
N GLN A 19 -14.04 33.07 5.43
CA GLN A 19 -14.32 31.96 4.51
C GLN A 19 -13.28 31.87 3.38
N GLY A 20 -12.85 33.00 2.82
CA GLY A 20 -11.78 33.05 1.81
C GLY A 20 -10.44 32.55 2.36
N ARG A 21 -10.07 32.95 3.58
CA ARG A 21 -8.85 32.46 4.25
C ARG A 21 -8.89 30.94 4.49
N ARG A 22 -10.05 30.38 4.84
CA ARG A 22 -10.24 28.93 5.02
C ARG A 22 -10.13 28.17 3.70
N ALA A 23 -10.77 28.65 2.64
CA ALA A 23 -10.67 28.03 1.32
C ALA A 23 -9.23 28.05 0.80
N ARG A 24 -8.50 29.16 0.99
CA ARG A 24 -7.09 29.27 0.61
C ARG A 24 -6.20 28.31 1.42
N ALA A 25 -6.43 28.22 2.73
CA ALA A 25 -5.75 27.27 3.61
C ALA A 25 -5.96 25.80 3.17
N GLU A 26 -7.20 25.41 2.86
CA GLU A 26 -7.53 24.07 2.39
C GLU A 26 -6.86 23.77 1.05
N HIS A 27 -6.86 24.73 0.12
CA HIS A 27 -6.20 24.59 -1.17
C HIS A 27 -4.69 24.37 -1.05
N LEU A 28 -4.00 25.16 -0.20
CA LEU A 28 -2.57 24.98 0.04
C LEU A 28 -2.26 23.62 0.68
N LEU A 29 -3.05 23.20 1.67
CA LEU A 29 -2.84 21.88 2.29
C LEU A 29 -3.08 20.73 1.31
N ALA A 30 -4.04 20.85 0.39
CA ALA A 30 -4.25 19.87 -0.68
C ALA A 30 -3.07 19.79 -1.64
N LEU A 31 -2.48 20.93 -2.02
CA LEU A 31 -1.27 20.96 -2.86
C LEU A 31 -0.07 20.33 -2.15
N PHE A 32 0.10 20.58 -0.85
CA PHE A 32 1.15 19.93 -0.05
C PHE A 32 0.91 18.42 0.10
N ALA A 33 -0.35 17.97 0.18
CA ALA A 33 -0.67 16.54 0.20
C ALA A 33 -0.36 15.86 -1.15
N TRP A 34 -0.55 16.57 -2.27
CA TRP A 34 -0.32 16.07 -3.63
C TRP A 34 1.15 16.08 -4.03
N HIS A 35 1.82 17.22 -3.90
CA HIS A 35 3.21 17.39 -4.36
C HIS A 35 4.25 16.95 -3.32
N ARG A 36 3.88 16.91 -2.03
CA ARG A 36 4.74 16.54 -0.88
C ARG A 36 6.07 17.29 -0.79
N ASP A 37 6.20 18.42 -1.48
CA ASP A 37 7.42 19.22 -1.52
C ASP A 37 7.11 20.72 -1.70
N GLY A 38 7.77 21.58 -0.91
CA GLY A 38 7.52 23.02 -0.85
C GLY A 38 7.84 23.75 -2.17
N PRO A 39 9.04 23.54 -2.77
CA PRO A 39 9.39 24.13 -4.06
C PRO A 39 8.50 23.67 -5.22
N LEU A 40 7.94 22.46 -5.20
CA LEU A 40 6.97 22.02 -6.21
C LEU A 40 5.62 22.74 -6.04
N VAL A 41 5.16 22.94 -4.79
CA VAL A 41 3.95 23.73 -4.53
C VAL A 41 4.14 25.18 -4.97
N ALA A 42 5.29 25.80 -4.69
CA ALA A 42 5.60 27.16 -5.13
C ALA A 42 5.52 27.30 -6.65
N ARG A 43 6.16 26.38 -7.39
CA ARG A 43 6.10 26.32 -8.85
C ARG A 43 4.68 26.11 -9.39
N SER A 44 3.87 25.27 -8.75
CA SER A 44 2.48 25.02 -9.16
C SER A 44 1.57 26.25 -9.02
N LEU A 45 1.93 27.17 -8.12
CA LEU A 45 1.23 28.42 -7.86
C LEU A 45 1.83 29.61 -8.62
N GLY A 46 2.95 29.42 -9.33
CA GLY A 46 3.69 30.49 -9.97
C GLY A 46 4.30 31.50 -8.99
N LEU A 47 4.55 31.08 -7.74
CA LEU A 47 5.10 31.93 -6.68
C LEU A 47 6.57 31.59 -6.42
N SER A 48 7.31 32.55 -5.88
CA SER A 48 8.60 32.29 -5.26
C SER A 48 8.43 31.49 -3.95
N LEU A 49 9.51 30.86 -3.50
CA LEU A 49 9.49 30.06 -2.28
C LEU A 49 9.26 30.93 -1.04
N ASP A 50 9.78 32.15 -1.03
CA ASP A 50 9.65 33.10 0.07
C ASP A 50 8.21 33.62 0.18
N GLU A 51 7.57 33.98 -0.93
CA GLU A 51 6.15 34.36 -0.97
C GLU A 51 5.22 33.22 -0.51
N LEU A 52 5.59 31.96 -0.81
CA LEU A 52 4.86 30.80 -0.30
C LEU A 52 5.02 30.68 1.22
N HIS A 53 6.20 30.95 1.77
CA HIS A 53 6.43 30.88 3.23
C HIS A 53 5.66 31.99 3.95
N GLU A 54 5.63 33.20 3.40
CA GLU A 54 4.83 34.32 3.92
C GLU A 54 3.34 33.98 3.97
N GLN A 55 2.78 33.42 2.89
CA GLN A 55 1.37 32.98 2.87
C GLN A 55 1.07 31.87 3.89
N LEU A 56 2.02 30.95 4.09
CA LEU A 56 1.86 29.88 5.09
C LEU A 56 1.95 30.40 6.53
N ASP A 57 2.76 31.44 6.77
CA ASP A 57 2.91 32.07 8.08
C ASP A 57 1.71 32.98 8.40
N GLU A 58 1.18 33.73 7.43
CA GLU A 58 -0.05 34.52 7.58
C GLU A 58 -1.28 33.65 7.91
N LEU A 59 -1.32 32.43 7.35
CA LEU A 59 -2.36 31.45 7.63
C LEU A 59 -2.06 30.56 8.84
N LYS A 60 -0.87 30.69 9.46
CA LYS A 60 -0.39 29.86 10.58
C LYS A 60 -0.38 28.35 10.26
N LEU A 61 -0.11 27.99 9.01
CA LEU A 61 -0.14 26.61 8.52
C LEU A 61 1.23 26.03 8.16
N ARG A 62 2.32 26.82 8.23
CA ARG A 62 3.67 26.38 7.86
C ARG A 62 4.06 25.04 8.50
N ARG A 63 3.91 24.90 9.82
CA ARG A 63 4.21 23.65 10.54
C ARG A 63 3.35 22.47 10.08
N LYS A 64 2.09 22.72 9.70
CA LYS A 64 1.14 21.69 9.23
C LYS A 64 1.44 21.26 7.80
N ALA A 65 1.71 22.21 6.90
CA ALA A 65 2.08 21.95 5.51
C ALA A 65 3.36 21.11 5.39
N TYR A 66 4.42 21.46 6.13
CA TYR A 66 5.68 20.71 6.16
C TYR A 66 5.66 19.45 7.04
N ARG A 67 4.53 19.17 7.71
CA ARG A 67 4.30 17.85 8.34
C ARG A 67 3.73 16.87 7.32
N LEU A 68 2.90 17.34 6.39
CA LEU A 68 2.35 16.55 5.29
C LEU A 68 3.45 16.06 4.32
N THR A 69 4.53 16.83 4.15
CA THR A 69 5.69 16.40 3.35
C THR A 69 6.49 15.27 4.01
N ARG A 70 6.40 15.09 5.34
CA ARG A 70 7.14 14.07 6.10
C ARG A 70 6.42 12.72 6.23
N GLY A 71 5.30 12.53 5.53
CA GLY A 71 4.74 11.20 5.28
C GLY A 71 3.92 10.57 6.42
N SER A 72 3.33 11.33 7.34
CA SER A 72 2.34 10.77 8.26
C SER A 72 0.98 10.63 7.57
N GLU A 73 0.56 9.39 7.30
CA GLU A 73 -0.72 9.03 6.67
C GLU A 73 -1.95 9.49 7.47
N PHE A 74 -1.77 9.76 8.76
CA PHE A 74 -2.82 10.16 9.70
C PHE A 74 -3.24 11.64 9.59
N ASP A 75 -2.48 12.46 8.85
CA ASP A 75 -2.77 13.90 8.69
C ASP A 75 -3.32 14.25 7.29
N MET A 76 -3.55 13.27 6.41
CA MET A 76 -4.12 13.54 5.08
C MET A 76 -5.52 14.20 5.22
N PRO A 77 -5.75 15.38 4.60
CA PRO A 77 -7.08 15.95 4.58
C PRO A 77 -8.02 14.99 3.86
N ALA A 78 -9.11 14.59 4.52
CA ALA A 78 -10.12 13.74 3.92
C ALA A 78 -10.61 14.37 2.62
N ALA A 79 -10.48 13.62 1.50
CA ALA A 79 -10.92 14.07 0.19
C ALA A 79 -12.44 14.30 0.22
N ARG A 80 -12.86 15.55 0.38
CA ARG A 80 -14.26 15.96 0.22
C ARG A 80 -14.47 16.32 -1.25
N ALA A 81 -15.50 15.73 -1.86
CA ALA A 81 -15.96 16.15 -3.17
C ALA A 81 -16.29 17.66 -3.12
N LEU A 82 -15.63 18.44 -3.98
CA LEU A 82 -15.92 19.86 -4.16
C LEU A 82 -17.36 20.00 -4.66
N ALA A 83 -18.22 20.61 -3.85
CA ALA A 83 -19.58 20.92 -4.26
C ALA A 83 -19.53 21.89 -5.47
N GLY A 84 -20.03 21.43 -6.62
CA GLY A 84 -20.07 22.21 -7.86
C GLY A 84 -19.05 21.81 -8.93
N ALA A 85 -18.19 20.83 -8.71
CA ALA A 85 -17.36 20.27 -9.79
C ALA A 85 -18.23 19.37 -10.71
N PRO A 86 -18.33 19.65 -12.02
CA PRO A 86 -19.11 18.81 -12.92
C PRO A 86 -18.51 17.40 -12.94
N SER A 87 -19.34 16.41 -12.65
CA SER A 87 -19.02 14.99 -12.84
C SER A 87 -18.53 14.79 -14.27
N GLY A 88 -17.28 14.36 -14.42
CA GLY A 88 -16.69 14.10 -15.73
C GLY A 88 -17.55 13.12 -16.54
N PRO A 89 -17.68 13.32 -17.86
CA PRO A 89 -18.55 12.49 -18.69
C PRO A 89 -18.01 11.05 -18.79
N PRO A 90 -18.89 10.05 -18.99
CA PRO A 90 -18.53 8.64 -18.94
C PRO A 90 -17.53 8.31 -20.06
N VAL A 91 -16.37 7.76 -19.66
CA VAL A 91 -15.27 7.39 -20.55
C VAL A 91 -15.70 6.23 -21.47
N ARG A 92 -16.22 6.57 -22.66
CA ARG A 92 -16.39 5.62 -23.76
C ARG A 92 -15.03 5.41 -24.44
N ARG A 93 -14.51 4.19 -24.33
CA ARG A 93 -13.37 3.68 -25.11
C ARG A 93 -13.72 3.67 -26.61
N ARG A 94 -12.90 4.31 -27.45
CA ARG A 94 -12.60 3.83 -28.82
C ARG A 94 -11.29 4.40 -29.37
N ALA A 95 -10.76 3.67 -30.36
CA ALA A 95 -9.39 3.59 -30.84
C ALA A 95 -8.75 4.89 -31.32
N ARG A 96 -7.42 4.97 -31.15
CA ARG A 96 -6.55 6.00 -31.73
C ARG A 96 -5.74 5.40 -32.87
N PRO A 97 -5.85 5.93 -34.09
CA PRO A 97 -4.65 6.11 -34.91
C PRO A 97 -4.41 7.60 -35.18
N ALA A 98 -3.11 7.89 -35.30
CA ALA A 98 -2.40 9.05 -35.86
C ALA A 98 -3.14 10.40 -36.02
N ARG A 99 -2.50 11.49 -35.60
CA ARG A 99 -1.98 12.53 -36.51
C ARG A 99 -1.35 13.70 -35.75
N ALA A 100 -0.22 14.14 -36.33
CA ALA A 100 0.40 15.47 -36.41
C ALA A 100 0.08 16.57 -35.40
N GLU A 101 1.15 17.25 -35.01
CA GLU A 101 1.18 18.64 -34.54
C GLU A 101 0.52 19.61 -35.54
N PRO A 102 0.06 20.77 -35.05
CA PRO A 102 0.70 21.99 -35.50
C PRO A 102 1.00 23.02 -34.39
N THR A 103 1.98 23.86 -34.72
CA THR A 103 2.63 24.99 -34.04
C THR A 103 1.67 26.13 -33.64
N PRO A 104 2.13 27.08 -32.79
CA PRO A 104 2.35 28.42 -33.35
C PRO A 104 3.71 29.06 -32.99
N ALA A 105 4.11 30.00 -33.84
CA ALA A 105 5.40 30.68 -33.93
C ALA A 105 5.37 32.12 -33.31
N PRO A 106 6.51 32.84 -33.23
CA PRO A 106 6.87 33.79 -32.16
C PRO A 106 7.10 35.26 -32.59
N THR A 107 7.42 36.15 -31.64
CA THR A 107 8.10 37.46 -31.82
C THR A 107 8.49 37.99 -30.42
N ALA A 108 9.63 38.61 -30.10
CA ALA A 108 10.72 39.27 -30.82
C ALA A 108 12.02 39.08 -29.99
N GLU A 109 13.20 38.76 -30.54
CA GLU A 109 14.12 39.55 -31.40
C GLU A 109 14.99 40.57 -30.64
N ARG A 110 16.25 40.18 -30.36
CA ARG A 110 17.45 41.02 -30.57
C ARG A 110 18.74 40.17 -30.59
N ALA A 111 19.44 40.22 -31.71
CA ALA A 111 20.74 39.61 -32.03
C ALA A 111 21.86 40.69 -31.94
N PRO A 112 23.13 40.47 -32.41
CA PRO A 112 23.83 39.24 -32.78
C PRO A 112 25.26 39.12 -32.18
N SER A 113 25.84 37.92 -32.20
CA SER A 113 27.27 37.73 -32.51
C SER A 113 27.46 36.32 -33.08
N GLU A 114 27.81 36.29 -34.36
CA GLU A 114 28.34 35.18 -35.14
C GLU A 114 29.65 34.68 -34.47
N THR A 115 30.15 33.45 -34.59
CA THR A 115 30.19 32.55 -35.73
C THR A 115 30.55 31.12 -35.25
N ASN A 116 30.16 30.14 -36.07
CA ASN A 116 30.73 28.80 -36.25
C ASN A 116 29.99 27.56 -35.69
N ALA A 117 29.37 26.89 -36.67
CA ALA A 117 29.42 25.45 -36.93
C ALA A 117 28.54 24.54 -36.06
N SER A 118 27.34 24.30 -36.59
CA SER A 118 26.74 22.98 -36.79
C SER A 118 27.52 21.80 -36.20
N ALA A 119 27.05 21.31 -35.06
CA ALA A 119 27.16 19.91 -34.70
C ALA A 119 25.86 19.50 -34.00
N SER A 120 24.82 19.30 -34.80
CA SER A 120 23.77 18.35 -34.47
C SER A 120 24.45 17.00 -34.24
N ILE A 121 24.70 16.67 -32.97
CA ILE A 121 25.13 15.33 -32.57
C ILE A 121 23.92 14.42 -32.77
N SER A 122 23.67 14.04 -34.02
CA SER A 122 22.95 12.82 -34.34
C SER A 122 23.64 11.71 -33.57
N ALA A 123 22.94 11.13 -32.59
CA ALA A 123 23.46 10.00 -31.86
C ALA A 123 23.96 8.94 -32.86
N PRO A 124 25.16 8.38 -32.69
CA PRO A 124 25.70 7.42 -33.65
C PRO A 124 24.68 6.29 -33.86
N PRO A 125 24.55 5.75 -35.09
CA PRO A 125 23.48 4.81 -35.45
C PRO A 125 23.42 3.59 -34.51
N ALA A 126 24.56 3.18 -33.94
CA ALA A 126 24.65 2.12 -32.95
C ALA A 126 23.89 2.41 -31.63
N GLN A 127 23.79 3.66 -31.17
CA GLN A 127 23.03 4.02 -29.97
C GLN A 127 21.53 4.04 -30.22
N ALA A 128 21.09 4.48 -31.40
CA ALA A 128 19.68 4.46 -31.79
C ALA A 128 19.16 3.01 -31.94
N VAL A 129 19.93 2.14 -32.60
CA VAL A 129 19.60 0.71 -32.74
C VAL A 129 19.56 0.01 -31.37
N ARG A 130 20.51 0.30 -30.48
CA ARG A 130 20.51 -0.25 -29.11
C ARG A 130 19.29 0.21 -28.31
N ARG A 131 18.87 1.48 -28.42
CA ARG A 131 17.65 1.97 -27.74
C ARG A 131 16.38 1.32 -28.29
N GLY A 132 16.30 1.07 -29.60
CA GLY A 132 15.20 0.32 -30.21
C GLY A 132 15.08 -1.10 -29.65
N ALA A 133 16.18 -1.85 -29.64
CA ALA A 133 16.20 -3.22 -29.12
C ALA A 133 15.85 -3.30 -27.61
N VAL A 134 16.31 -2.34 -26.80
CA VAL A 134 15.96 -2.28 -25.37
C VAL A 134 14.47 -1.99 -25.17
N ASN A 135 13.87 -1.13 -26.00
CA ASN A 135 12.43 -0.83 -25.93
C ASN A 135 11.57 -2.02 -26.35
N GLU A 136 11.97 -2.75 -27.40
CA GLU A 136 11.31 -3.99 -27.84
C GLU A 136 11.37 -5.03 -26.71
N GLN A 137 12.56 -5.27 -26.15
CA GLN A 137 12.74 -6.19 -25.04
C GLN A 137 11.94 -5.79 -23.79
N ALA A 138 11.85 -4.50 -23.48
CA ALA A 138 11.03 -4.00 -22.38
C ALA A 138 9.53 -4.26 -22.64
N SER A 139 9.06 -4.08 -23.88
CA SER A 139 7.67 -4.34 -24.26
C SER A 139 7.31 -5.83 -24.14
N GLU A 140 8.20 -6.73 -24.54
CA GLU A 140 8.04 -8.18 -24.39
C GLU A 140 7.99 -8.59 -22.92
N LEU A 141 8.91 -8.07 -22.10
CA LEU A 141 8.93 -8.37 -20.66
C LEU A 141 7.70 -7.83 -19.93
N LEU A 142 7.18 -6.67 -20.32
CA LEU A 142 5.92 -6.14 -19.80
C LEU A 142 4.73 -7.02 -20.19
N ALA A 143 4.68 -7.53 -21.41
CA ALA A 143 3.64 -8.46 -21.86
C ALA A 143 3.67 -9.75 -21.04
N VAL A 144 4.86 -10.34 -20.84
CA VAL A 144 5.03 -11.52 -20.00
C VAL A 144 4.65 -11.24 -18.54
N LEU A 145 5.00 -10.07 -18.00
CA LEU A 145 4.63 -9.66 -16.64
C LEU A 145 3.11 -9.46 -16.49
N ALA A 146 2.41 -9.05 -17.55
CA ALA A 146 0.96 -8.92 -17.56
C ALA A 146 0.26 -10.29 -17.66
N GLU A 147 0.83 -11.23 -18.42
CA GLU A 147 0.31 -12.58 -18.60
C GLU A 147 0.50 -13.45 -17.35
N VAL A 148 1.72 -13.50 -16.83
CA VAL A 148 2.13 -14.45 -15.77
C VAL A 148 2.08 -13.83 -14.37
N GLY A 149 2.21 -12.50 -14.30
CA GLY A 149 2.36 -11.77 -13.05
C GLY A 149 3.80 -11.76 -12.51
N PRO A 150 4.02 -11.19 -11.30
CA PRO A 150 5.36 -10.90 -10.78
C PRO A 150 6.04 -12.09 -10.08
N ARG A 151 5.57 -13.32 -10.28
CA ARG A 151 6.12 -14.51 -9.61
C ARG A 151 7.44 -14.90 -10.29
N ARG A 152 8.57 -14.72 -9.59
CA ARG A 152 9.92 -15.01 -10.12
C ARG A 152 10.06 -16.41 -10.69
N GLY A 153 9.53 -17.44 -10.01
CA GLY A 153 9.56 -18.82 -10.51
C GLY A 153 8.80 -18.99 -11.83
N ALA A 154 7.58 -18.46 -11.93
CA ALA A 154 6.76 -18.56 -13.13
C ALA A 154 7.35 -17.74 -14.30
N LEU A 155 7.88 -16.54 -14.02
CA LEU A 155 8.61 -15.74 -15.00
C LEU A 155 9.88 -16.47 -15.49
N GLY A 156 10.60 -17.13 -14.59
CA GLY A 156 11.77 -17.93 -14.92
C GLY A 156 11.44 -19.09 -15.85
N VAL A 157 10.34 -19.81 -15.61
CA VAL A 157 9.84 -20.87 -16.49
C VAL A 157 9.44 -20.30 -17.86
N ARG A 158 8.72 -19.17 -17.89
CA ARG A 158 8.21 -18.58 -19.13
C ARG A 158 9.30 -18.02 -20.03
N LEU A 159 10.34 -17.43 -19.45
CA LEU A 159 11.45 -16.78 -20.16
C LEU A 159 12.67 -17.69 -20.36
N GLY A 160 12.64 -18.89 -19.77
CA GLY A 160 13.65 -19.94 -19.92
C GLY A 160 13.36 -20.86 -21.10
N GLY A 161 14.22 -21.86 -21.28
CA GLY A 161 14.00 -22.93 -22.26
C GLY A 161 13.12 -24.04 -21.70
N PRO A 162 12.57 -24.93 -22.54
CA PRO A 162 11.84 -26.11 -22.08
C PRO A 162 12.68 -26.92 -21.08
N GLY A 163 12.15 -27.15 -19.88
CA GLY A 163 12.86 -27.87 -18.80
C GLY A 163 14.00 -27.10 -18.12
N HIS A 164 14.33 -25.89 -18.59
CA HIS A 164 15.45 -25.09 -18.09
C HIS A 164 14.97 -23.68 -17.72
N PRO A 165 14.37 -23.51 -16.52
CA PRO A 165 13.91 -22.21 -16.07
C PRO A 165 15.09 -21.24 -15.95
N LEU A 166 14.86 -19.98 -16.30
CA LEU A 166 15.84 -18.93 -16.22
C LEU A 166 16.25 -18.71 -14.74
N PRO A 167 17.56 -18.76 -14.40
CA PRO A 167 17.99 -18.51 -13.03
C PRO A 167 17.59 -17.11 -12.56
N GLU A 168 17.18 -16.98 -11.30
CA GLU A 168 16.66 -15.75 -10.72
C GLU A 168 17.59 -14.54 -10.91
N ARG A 169 18.90 -14.72 -10.71
CA ARG A 169 19.90 -13.68 -10.94
C ARG A 169 19.87 -13.12 -12.38
N VAL A 170 19.64 -14.00 -13.36
CA VAL A 170 19.59 -13.64 -14.78
C VAL A 170 18.25 -12.97 -15.10
N LEU A 171 17.15 -13.48 -14.55
CA LEU A 171 15.83 -12.84 -14.64
C LEU A 171 15.90 -11.40 -14.15
N LEU A 172 16.41 -11.17 -12.94
CA LEU A 172 16.52 -9.83 -12.36
C LEU A 172 17.48 -8.94 -13.15
N ALA A 173 18.57 -9.49 -13.72
CA ALA A 173 19.46 -8.74 -14.60
C ALA A 173 18.76 -8.30 -15.90
N ARG A 174 17.90 -9.15 -16.50
CA ARG A 174 17.12 -8.79 -17.69
C ARG A 174 16.13 -7.67 -17.41
N PHE A 175 15.38 -7.74 -16.30
CA PHE A 175 14.46 -6.66 -15.90
C PHE A 175 15.20 -5.35 -15.60
N ARG A 176 16.40 -5.41 -15.00
CA ARG A 176 17.25 -4.23 -14.79
C ARG A 176 17.74 -3.63 -16.10
N ALA A 177 18.23 -4.46 -17.03
CA ALA A 177 18.70 -4.02 -18.34
C ALA A 177 17.57 -3.37 -19.18
N ALA A 178 16.33 -3.84 -19.01
CA ALA A 178 15.15 -3.27 -19.65
C ALA A 178 14.55 -2.05 -18.92
N GLY A 179 15.12 -1.61 -17.80
CA GLY A 179 14.59 -0.48 -17.01
C GLY A 179 13.28 -0.79 -16.24
N LEU A 180 12.92 -2.07 -16.10
CA LEU A 180 11.65 -2.54 -15.51
C LEU A 180 11.77 -3.03 -14.06
N GLU A 181 12.92 -2.84 -13.42
CA GLU A 181 13.14 -3.28 -12.03
C GLU A 181 12.11 -2.68 -11.05
N ARG A 182 11.78 -1.40 -11.23
CA ARG A 182 10.80 -0.71 -10.39
C ARG A 182 9.39 -1.28 -10.56
N GLU A 183 9.00 -1.57 -11.79
CA GLU A 183 7.68 -2.13 -12.11
C GLU A 183 7.54 -3.55 -11.54
N LEU A 184 8.54 -4.41 -11.78
CA LEU A 184 8.57 -5.75 -11.19
C LEU A 184 8.52 -5.67 -9.66
N GLY A 185 9.34 -4.80 -9.06
CA GLY A 185 9.38 -4.61 -7.61
C GLY A 185 8.06 -4.14 -7.04
N GLN A 186 7.36 -3.21 -7.71
CA GLN A 186 6.06 -2.72 -7.27
C GLN A 186 5.00 -3.82 -7.34
N ARG A 187 4.94 -4.58 -8.43
CA ARG A 187 4.00 -5.70 -8.55
C ARG A 187 4.29 -6.82 -7.56
N GLU A 188 5.57 -7.13 -7.29
CA GLU A 188 5.95 -8.10 -6.25
C GLU A 188 5.49 -7.64 -4.87
N ARG A 189 5.61 -6.34 -4.56
CA ARG A 189 5.11 -5.78 -3.29
C ARG A 189 3.60 -5.95 -3.16
N ASP A 190 2.86 -5.60 -4.21
CA ASP A 190 1.40 -5.66 -4.19
C ASP A 190 0.90 -7.11 -4.13
N LEU A 191 1.59 -8.03 -4.83
CA LEU A 191 1.34 -9.46 -4.68
C LEU A 191 1.55 -9.92 -3.24
N LEU A 192 2.71 -9.62 -2.64
CA LEU A 192 3.01 -10.04 -1.26
C LEU A 192 1.98 -9.50 -0.27
N ARG A 193 1.61 -8.23 -0.37
CA ARG A 193 0.54 -7.63 0.46
C ARG A 193 -0.78 -8.37 0.31
N ALA A 194 -1.20 -8.63 -0.93
CA ALA A 194 -2.44 -9.35 -1.21
C ALA A 194 -2.41 -10.77 -0.66
N LEU A 195 -1.29 -11.49 -0.82
CA LEU A 195 -1.11 -12.84 -0.30
C LEU A 195 -1.14 -12.89 1.22
N PHE A 196 -0.38 -12.02 1.90
CA PHE A 196 -0.37 -11.97 3.37
C PHE A 196 -1.73 -11.54 3.93
N ALA A 197 -2.45 -10.63 3.26
CA ALA A 197 -3.80 -10.26 3.65
C ALA A 197 -4.78 -11.44 3.49
N ARG A 198 -4.74 -12.13 2.34
CA ARG A 198 -5.61 -13.28 2.05
C ARG A 198 -5.37 -14.44 3.00
N HIS A 199 -4.11 -14.77 3.24
CA HIS A 199 -3.68 -15.85 4.14
C HIS A 199 -3.61 -15.42 5.61
N ARG A 200 -4.16 -14.24 5.95
CA ARG A 200 -4.25 -13.71 7.31
C ARG A 200 -2.92 -13.76 8.08
N GLY A 201 -1.83 -13.43 7.42
CA GLY A 201 -0.50 -13.41 8.01
C GLY A 201 0.25 -14.75 8.01
N ALA A 202 -0.35 -15.87 7.59
CA ALA A 202 0.33 -17.17 7.55
C ALA A 202 1.46 -17.20 6.52
N ALA A 203 2.71 -17.22 7.00
CA ALA A 203 3.88 -17.19 6.14
C ALA A 203 4.06 -18.50 5.37
N ARG A 204 3.73 -19.66 5.94
CA ARG A 204 3.85 -20.95 5.25
C ARG A 204 2.86 -21.06 4.10
N ALA A 205 1.63 -20.59 4.29
CA ALA A 205 0.63 -20.55 3.23
C ALA A 205 1.04 -19.63 2.07
N VAL A 206 1.60 -18.46 2.38
CA VAL A 206 2.15 -17.54 1.37
C VAL A 206 3.35 -18.18 0.64
N ALA A 207 4.27 -18.82 1.37
CA ALA A 207 5.43 -19.47 0.78
C ALA A 207 5.02 -20.61 -0.15
N ALA A 208 4.11 -21.48 0.30
CA ALA A 208 3.57 -22.58 -0.49
C ALA A 208 2.92 -22.09 -1.79
N GLU A 209 2.14 -21.02 -1.74
CA GLU A 209 1.51 -20.48 -2.94
C GLU A 209 2.50 -19.84 -3.92
N LEU A 210 3.57 -19.23 -3.41
CA LEU A 210 4.64 -18.71 -4.25
C LEU A 210 5.59 -19.79 -4.78
N GLY A 211 5.46 -21.04 -4.30
CA GLY A 211 6.40 -22.12 -4.58
C GLY A 211 7.78 -21.85 -3.98
N LEU A 212 7.83 -21.14 -2.84
CA LEU A 212 9.06 -20.75 -2.15
C LEU A 212 9.21 -21.52 -0.84
N ASP A 213 10.44 -21.68 -0.39
CA ASP A 213 10.72 -22.06 0.99
C ASP A 213 10.61 -20.84 1.93
N ALA A 214 10.54 -21.11 3.24
CA ALA A 214 10.46 -20.07 4.26
C ALA A 214 11.62 -19.04 4.18
N PRO A 215 12.90 -19.43 4.03
CA PRO A 215 13.98 -18.45 3.93
C PRO A 215 13.94 -17.63 2.64
N ALA A 216 13.52 -18.19 1.49
CA ALA A 216 13.36 -17.42 0.26
C ALA A 216 12.23 -16.38 0.39
N LEU A 217 11.10 -16.73 1.01
CA LEU A 217 10.05 -15.76 1.29
C LEU A 217 10.56 -14.61 2.18
N GLN A 218 11.33 -14.94 3.23
CA GLN A 218 11.91 -13.91 4.10
C GLN A 218 12.88 -12.99 3.36
N ARG A 219 13.75 -13.54 2.48
CA ARG A 219 14.64 -12.74 1.62
C ARG A 219 13.83 -11.83 0.71
N LEU A 220 12.82 -12.36 0.03
CA LEU A 220 11.97 -11.60 -0.88
C LEU A 220 11.26 -10.44 -0.16
N VAL A 221 10.73 -10.68 1.03
CA VAL A 221 10.09 -9.65 1.86
C VAL A 221 11.08 -8.55 2.26
N ARG A 222 12.33 -8.90 2.61
CA ARG A 222 13.39 -7.95 2.95
C ARG A 222 13.84 -7.14 1.74
N GLU A 223 14.08 -7.78 0.61
CA GLU A 223 14.45 -7.13 -0.67
C GLU A 223 13.41 -6.10 -1.12
N ARG A 224 12.13 -6.33 -0.78
CA ARG A 224 11.03 -5.42 -1.11
C ARG A 224 10.69 -4.41 -0.03
N GLY A 225 11.46 -4.38 1.07
CA GLY A 225 11.27 -3.44 2.16
C GLY A 225 9.93 -3.59 2.88
N LEU A 226 9.36 -4.80 2.90
CA LEU A 226 8.04 -5.07 3.46
C LEU A 226 8.08 -5.68 4.87
N THR A 227 9.26 -5.85 5.48
CA THR A 227 9.41 -6.52 6.79
C THR A 227 8.51 -5.90 7.86
N ALA A 228 8.65 -4.60 8.12
CA ALA A 228 7.86 -3.92 9.14
C ALA A 228 6.35 -3.90 8.83
N GLU A 229 5.98 -3.78 7.55
CA GLU A 229 4.59 -3.77 7.10
C GLU A 229 3.92 -5.14 7.33
N ILE A 230 4.60 -6.22 6.95
CA ILE A 230 4.12 -7.60 7.13
C ILE A 230 4.10 -7.98 8.61
N ASP A 231 5.09 -7.55 9.40
CA ASP A 231 5.09 -7.77 10.84
C ASP A 231 3.91 -7.05 11.51
N SER A 232 3.65 -5.79 11.15
CA SER A 232 2.48 -5.04 11.64
C SER A 232 1.15 -5.73 11.26
N LEU A 233 1.06 -6.26 10.04
CA LEU A 233 -0.10 -7.02 9.59
C LEU A 233 -0.27 -8.33 10.36
N ARG A 234 0.83 -9.05 10.60
CA ARG A 234 0.85 -10.28 11.42
C ARG A 234 0.45 -9.99 12.86
N ASP A 235 0.94 -8.89 13.44
CA ASP A 235 0.54 -8.45 14.79
C ASP A 235 -0.93 -8.13 14.90
N ARG A 236 -1.51 -7.48 13.88
CA ARG A 236 -2.95 -7.28 13.81
C ARG A 236 -3.71 -8.61 13.86
N PHE A 237 -3.26 -9.63 13.12
CA PHE A 237 -3.90 -10.95 13.13
C PHE A 237 -3.66 -11.72 14.42
N ARG A 238 -2.49 -11.57 15.06
CA ARG A 238 -2.23 -12.11 16.41
C ARG A 238 -3.20 -11.51 17.42
N HIS A 239 -3.40 -10.20 17.37
CA HIS A 239 -4.34 -9.49 18.24
C HIS A 239 -5.79 -9.91 17.99
N GLU A 240 -6.19 -10.04 16.73
CA GLU A 240 -7.51 -10.56 16.38
C GLU A 240 -7.72 -11.99 16.89
N ALA A 241 -6.68 -12.83 16.82
CA ALA A 241 -6.74 -14.19 17.33
C ALA A 241 -6.96 -14.21 18.86
N ARG A 242 -6.22 -13.39 19.61
CA ARG A 242 -6.36 -13.29 21.07
C ARG A 242 -7.73 -12.76 21.51
N ARG A 243 -8.35 -11.88 20.71
CA ARG A 243 -9.65 -11.26 21.01
C ARG A 243 -10.87 -12.18 20.84
N ARG A 244 -10.68 -13.42 20.39
CA ARG A 244 -11.77 -14.39 20.24
C ARG A 244 -12.44 -14.68 21.58
N ARG A 245 -13.76 -14.89 21.56
CA ARG A 245 -14.55 -15.05 22.78
C ARG A 245 -14.40 -16.46 23.36
N TRP A 246 -14.09 -16.51 24.64
CA TRP A 246 -14.20 -17.75 25.42
C TRP A 246 -15.68 -18.15 25.59
N PRO A 247 -16.02 -19.45 25.66
CA PRO A 247 -15.18 -20.64 25.42
C PRO A 247 -15.11 -21.08 23.95
N ARG A 248 -16.23 -20.98 23.22
CA ARG A 248 -16.41 -21.66 21.94
C ARG A 248 -15.43 -21.21 20.86
N GLU A 249 -15.29 -19.90 20.64
CA GLU A 249 -14.45 -19.39 19.54
C GLU A 249 -12.97 -19.68 19.77
N GLN A 250 -12.49 -19.56 21.01
CA GLN A 250 -11.08 -19.84 21.33
C GLN A 250 -10.73 -21.33 21.19
N ILE A 251 -11.61 -22.22 21.66
CA ILE A 251 -11.40 -23.66 21.53
C ILE A 251 -11.48 -24.08 20.05
N GLU A 252 -12.50 -23.61 19.33
CA GLU A 252 -12.64 -23.90 17.89
C GLU A 252 -11.43 -23.41 17.09
N GLN A 253 -10.93 -22.21 17.40
CA GLN A 253 -9.75 -21.64 16.76
C GLN A 253 -8.49 -22.49 17.03
N LEU A 254 -8.27 -22.90 18.27
CA LEU A 254 -7.13 -23.73 18.64
C LEU A 254 -7.16 -25.09 17.92
N VAL A 255 -8.35 -25.72 17.87
CA VAL A 255 -8.52 -27.05 17.30
C VAL A 255 -8.47 -27.02 15.76
N ARG A 256 -9.12 -26.04 15.12
CA ARG A 256 -9.28 -26.02 13.66
C ARG A 256 -8.26 -25.16 12.93
N ARG A 257 -7.57 -24.25 13.62
CA ARG A 257 -6.61 -23.32 13.02
C ARG A 257 -5.24 -23.38 13.68
N GLY A 258 -4.86 -24.54 14.22
CA GLY A 258 -3.56 -24.77 14.87
C GLY A 258 -2.40 -24.31 13.99
N ASP A 259 -2.31 -24.81 12.76
CA ASP A 259 -1.22 -24.46 11.83
C ASP A 259 -1.09 -22.96 11.56
N TRP A 260 -2.24 -22.25 11.46
CA TRP A 260 -2.25 -20.80 11.29
C TRP A 260 -1.77 -20.07 12.56
N LEU A 261 -2.13 -20.56 13.75
CA LEU A 261 -1.64 -20.01 15.01
C LEU A 261 -0.14 -20.28 15.22
N ASP A 262 0.34 -21.45 14.79
CA ASP A 262 1.76 -21.82 14.79
C ASP A 262 2.53 -20.89 13.87
N ASP A 263 2.01 -20.64 12.66
CA ASP A 263 2.56 -19.69 11.71
C ASP A 263 2.66 -18.26 12.23
N LEU A 264 1.71 -17.85 13.08
CA LEU A 264 1.73 -16.57 13.76
C LEU A 264 2.64 -16.55 14.99
N GLY A 265 3.04 -17.71 15.51
CA GLY A 265 3.89 -17.85 16.69
C GLY A 265 3.16 -17.65 18.02
N ILE A 266 1.84 -17.89 18.05
CA ILE A 266 1.00 -17.68 19.25
C ILE A 266 0.22 -18.93 19.68
N ALA A 267 0.42 -20.07 19.01
CA ALA A 267 -0.29 -21.30 19.32
C ALA A 267 -0.06 -21.78 20.76
N ASP A 268 1.19 -21.79 21.24
CA ASP A 268 1.51 -22.28 22.59
C ASP A 268 1.01 -21.36 23.70
N GLU A 269 0.97 -20.05 23.44
CA GLU A 269 0.35 -19.06 24.32
C GLU A 269 -1.15 -19.36 24.46
N LEU A 270 -1.88 -19.38 23.34
CA LEU A 270 -3.32 -19.64 23.35
C LEU A 270 -3.67 -21.04 23.87
N ARG A 271 -2.85 -22.05 23.57
CA ARG A 271 -3.03 -23.40 24.08
C ARG A 271 -2.95 -23.42 25.61
N ARG A 272 -1.97 -22.73 26.21
CA ARG A 272 -1.84 -22.63 27.67
C ARG A 272 -3.04 -21.93 28.30
N ASP A 273 -3.50 -20.84 27.71
CA ASP A 273 -4.66 -20.09 28.20
C ASP A 273 -5.95 -20.91 28.13
N VAL A 274 -6.20 -21.57 27.00
CA VAL A 274 -7.37 -22.44 26.81
C VAL A 274 -7.34 -23.60 27.81
N LEU A 275 -6.19 -24.25 28.00
CA LEU A 275 -6.06 -25.33 28.98
C LEU A 275 -6.26 -24.85 30.42
N SER A 276 -5.70 -23.70 30.77
CA SER A 276 -5.87 -23.10 32.11
C SER A 276 -7.35 -22.80 32.41
N ARG A 277 -8.10 -22.31 31.42
CA ARG A 277 -9.53 -21.97 31.57
C ARG A 277 -10.45 -23.18 31.46
N ALA A 278 -10.09 -24.19 30.67
CA ALA A 278 -10.85 -25.42 30.49
C ALA A 278 -10.72 -26.38 31.68
N ARG A 279 -9.58 -26.37 32.38
CA ARG A 279 -9.29 -27.35 33.43
C ARG A 279 -10.31 -27.37 34.58
N PRO A 280 -10.76 -26.24 35.14
CA PRO A 280 -11.81 -26.27 36.17
C PRO A 280 -13.12 -26.88 35.66
N ALA A 281 -13.48 -26.62 34.39
CA ALA A 281 -14.66 -27.23 33.78
C ALA A 281 -14.49 -28.74 33.57
N TRP A 282 -13.29 -29.19 33.22
CA TRP A 282 -12.98 -30.60 33.13
C TRP A 282 -13.07 -31.31 34.49
N GLU A 283 -12.54 -30.71 35.54
CA GLU A 283 -12.60 -31.24 36.91
C GLU A 283 -14.05 -31.31 37.41
N ARG A 284 -14.85 -30.25 37.23
CA ARG A 284 -16.29 -30.25 37.56
C ARG A 284 -17.10 -31.27 36.74
N SER A 285 -16.68 -31.53 35.51
CA SER A 285 -17.32 -32.53 34.66
C SER A 285 -17.07 -33.97 35.14
N GLY A 286 -16.11 -34.19 36.05
CA GLY A 286 -15.73 -35.51 36.56
C GLY A 286 -15.14 -36.42 35.48
N GLY A 287 -14.44 -35.83 34.50
CA GLY A 287 -13.89 -36.57 33.36
C GLY A 287 -14.92 -36.98 32.28
N SER A 288 -16.17 -36.52 32.39
CA SER A 288 -17.21 -36.85 31.41
C SER A 288 -17.22 -35.88 30.23
N LEU A 289 -16.91 -36.39 29.03
CA LEU A 289 -16.97 -35.63 27.78
C LEU A 289 -18.33 -34.96 27.55
N ALA A 290 -19.43 -35.66 27.83
CA ALA A 290 -20.78 -35.15 27.64
C ALA A 290 -21.14 -34.01 28.61
N ARG A 291 -20.55 -34.01 29.83
CA ARG A 291 -20.68 -32.91 30.78
C ARG A 291 -19.81 -31.73 30.37
N LEU A 292 -18.55 -31.97 30.00
CA LEU A 292 -17.63 -30.94 29.49
C LEU A 292 -18.24 -30.20 28.28
N ARG A 293 -18.82 -30.95 27.32
CA ARG A 293 -19.49 -30.38 26.16
C ARG A 293 -20.64 -29.45 26.55
N ARG A 294 -21.46 -29.85 27.52
CA ARG A 294 -22.59 -29.05 28.02
C ARG A 294 -22.12 -27.81 28.77
N GLU A 295 -21.08 -27.97 29.58
CA GLU A 295 -20.52 -26.91 30.42
C GLU A 295 -19.85 -25.81 29.60
N LEU A 296 -19.07 -26.18 28.58
CA LEU A 296 -18.40 -25.25 27.68
C LEU A 296 -19.23 -24.87 26.46
N ARG A 297 -20.41 -25.48 26.25
CA ARG A 297 -21.29 -25.28 25.09
C ARG A 297 -20.55 -25.37 23.74
N VAL A 298 -19.66 -26.36 23.63
CA VAL A 298 -18.83 -26.62 22.44
C VAL A 298 -19.34 -27.80 21.63
N SER A 299 -18.82 -27.98 20.42
CA SER A 299 -19.12 -29.19 19.64
C SER A 299 -18.49 -30.43 20.27
N GLU A 300 -18.98 -31.60 19.91
CA GLU A 300 -18.40 -32.85 20.40
C GLU A 300 -16.96 -33.08 19.91
N ALA A 301 -16.67 -32.72 18.66
CA ALA A 301 -15.33 -32.79 18.11
C ALA A 301 -14.35 -31.90 18.89
N ASP A 302 -14.75 -30.66 19.19
CA ASP A 302 -13.93 -29.73 19.94
C ASP A 302 -13.72 -30.20 21.40
N ALA A 303 -14.75 -30.77 22.03
CA ALA A 303 -14.64 -31.33 23.37
C ALA A 303 -13.68 -32.53 23.42
N ARG A 304 -13.68 -33.40 22.39
CA ARG A 304 -12.74 -34.53 22.28
C ARG A 304 -11.31 -34.04 22.11
N ALA A 305 -11.09 -33.11 21.18
CA ALA A 305 -9.77 -32.52 20.97
C ALA A 305 -9.25 -31.83 22.24
N LEU A 306 -10.11 -31.10 22.96
CA LEU A 306 -9.77 -30.47 24.22
C LEU A 306 -9.41 -31.50 25.31
N ARG A 307 -10.17 -32.60 25.42
CA ARG A 307 -9.85 -33.70 26.34
C ARG A 307 -8.47 -34.27 26.03
N ASP A 308 -8.17 -34.54 24.76
CA ASP A 308 -6.89 -35.12 24.37
C ASP A 308 -5.72 -34.16 24.67
N LEU A 309 -5.94 -32.84 24.56
CA LEU A 309 -4.96 -31.84 24.97
C LEU A 309 -4.79 -31.76 26.50
N LEU A 310 -5.86 -31.92 27.27
CA LEU A 310 -5.81 -31.97 28.74
C LEU A 310 -5.14 -33.25 29.25
N ALA A 311 -5.35 -34.38 28.58
CA ALA A 311 -4.79 -35.68 28.95
C ALA A 311 -3.27 -35.78 28.73
N ARG A 312 -2.73 -35.10 27.71
CA ARG A 312 -1.28 -35.08 27.40
C ARG A 312 -0.43 -34.30 28.43
N ARG A 313 -1.03 -33.76 29.49
CA ARG A 313 -0.37 -32.93 30.50
C ARG A 313 -0.40 -33.53 31.91
N VAL A 314 -0.84 -34.78 32.04
CA VAL A 314 -0.65 -35.68 33.20
C VAL A 314 0.48 -36.63 32.84
#